data_AF-A8MHY9-F1
#
_entry.id   AF-A8MHY9-F1
#
_cell.length_a   1.000
_cell.length_b   1.000
_cell.length_c   1.000
_cell.angle_alpha   90.00
_cell.angle_beta   90.00
_cell.angle_gamma   90.00
#
_symmetry.space_group_name_H-M   'P 1'
#
loop_
_entity.id
_entity.type
_entity.pdbx_description
1 polymer ?
#
loop_
_entity_poly.entity_id
_entity_poly.type
_entity_poly.pdbx_seq_one_letter_code
_entity_poly.pdbx_strand_id
1 'polypeptide(L)'
;MNKVMLLGRLVKDVELRYSQGENPVAVGKYTLAVSRQFRKEGEPDADFINIIGFGKAAEFAEKYFKKGQQIVVVGRLQVRNYENEEGRKNFFTEVIVDEQYFAGNKKDKSSDGGNEVK
;
A
#
# COMPACT_ATOMS: atom_id res chain seq x y z
N MET A 1 -20.82 -9.41 -2.33
CA MET A 1 -20.09 -8.17 -2.68
C MET A 1 -18.73 -8.20 -1.98
N ASN A 2 -17.62 -8.03 -2.69
CA ASN A 2 -16.26 -7.97 -2.13
C ASN A 2 -15.65 -6.60 -2.45
N LYS A 3 -15.49 -5.75 -1.44
CA LYS A 3 -14.98 -4.38 -1.56
C LYS A 3 -14.16 -4.08 -0.30
N VAL A 4 -12.97 -3.54 -0.47
CA VAL A 4 -12.05 -3.13 0.59
C VAL A 4 -11.67 -1.68 0.38
N MET A 5 -11.68 -0.88 1.44
CA MET A 5 -11.24 0.52 1.44
C MET A 5 -10.28 0.72 2.60
N LEU A 6 -9.05 1.16 2.32
CA LEU A 6 -8.00 1.31 3.31
C LEU A 6 -7.38 2.70 3.20
N LEU A 7 -7.18 3.33 4.36
CA LEU A 7 -6.34 4.51 4.51
C LEU A 7 -5.10 4.09 5.29
N GLY A 8 -3.93 4.25 4.69
CA GLY A 8 -2.69 3.82 5.32
C GLY A 8 -1.46 4.49 4.75
N ARG A 9 -0.29 4.19 5.32
CA ARG A 9 1.00 4.69 4.85
C ARG A 9 1.81 3.60 4.19
N LEU A 10 2.47 3.91 3.08
CA LEU A 10 3.43 2.99 2.47
C LEU A 10 4.60 2.74 3.43
N VAL A 11 4.91 1.48 3.71
CA VAL A 11 6.04 1.15 4.60
C VAL A 11 7.38 1.09 3.86
N LYS A 12 7.32 0.98 2.54
CA LYS A 12 8.43 0.95 1.59
C LYS A 12 7.96 1.47 0.22
N ASP A 13 8.91 1.75 -0.66
CA ASP A 13 8.60 2.13 -2.04
C ASP A 13 7.94 0.96 -2.80
N VAL A 14 7.18 1.31 -3.85
CA VAL A 14 6.46 0.34 -4.66
C VAL A 14 7.44 -0.49 -5.48
N GLU A 15 7.36 -1.81 -5.35
CA GLU A 15 8.12 -2.75 -6.18
C GLU A 15 7.35 -3.00 -7.48
N LEU A 16 7.81 -2.41 -8.59
CA LEU A 16 7.25 -2.65 -9.91
C LEU A 16 8.00 -3.77 -10.62
N ARG A 17 7.26 -4.75 -11.14
CA ARG A 17 7.79 -5.83 -11.99
C ARG A 17 6.88 -6.05 -13.19
N TYR A 18 7.41 -6.56 -14.28
CA TYR A 18 6.60 -6.97 -15.44
C TYR A 18 6.44 -8.49 -15.44
N SER A 19 5.24 -8.97 -15.75
CA SER A 19 4.99 -10.40 -15.90
C SER A 19 5.73 -10.97 -17.11
N GLN A 20 6.10 -12.25 -17.05
CA GLN A 20 6.69 -12.97 -18.18
C GLN A 20 5.58 -13.36 -19.18
N GLY A 21 5.86 -13.30 -20.49
CA GLY A 21 4.94 -13.71 -21.56
C GLY A 21 4.93 -12.76 -22.77
N GLU A 22 4.10 -13.06 -23.76
CA GLU A 22 3.98 -12.28 -25.01
C GLU A 22 3.43 -10.86 -24.79
N ASN A 23 2.60 -10.67 -23.76
CA ASN A 23 2.06 -9.37 -23.36
C ASN A 23 2.38 -9.08 -21.89
N PRO A 24 3.57 -8.52 -21.58
CA PRO A 24 3.98 -8.23 -20.22
C PRO A 24 3.01 -7.24 -19.54
N VAL A 25 2.51 -7.61 -18.37
CA VAL A 25 1.65 -6.76 -17.54
C VAL A 25 2.47 -6.23 -16.37
N ALA A 26 2.42 -4.92 -16.14
CA ALA A 26 3.02 -4.30 -14.97
C ALA A 26 2.30 -4.77 -13.69
N VAL A 27 3.07 -5.16 -12.67
CA VAL A 27 2.60 -5.62 -11.37
C VAL A 27 3.33 -4.82 -10.29
N GLY A 28 2.59 -4.01 -9.55
CA GLY A 28 3.10 -3.17 -8.50
C GLY A 28 2.76 -3.77 -7.15
N LYS A 29 3.76 -4.01 -6.30
CA LYS A 29 3.57 -4.55 -4.95
C LYS A 29 4.00 -3.54 -3.91
N TYR A 30 3.14 -3.30 -2.94
CA TYR A 30 3.46 -2.45 -1.80
C TYR A 30 2.65 -2.85 -0.57
N THR A 31 3.08 -2.39 0.59
CA THR A 31 2.43 -2.72 1.86
C THR A 31 2.01 -1.43 2.55
N LEU A 32 0.76 -1.38 3.01
CA LEU A 32 0.22 -0.27 3.78
C LEU A 32 0.20 -0.63 5.25
N ALA A 33 0.76 0.25 6.08
CA ALA A 33 0.47 0.29 7.50
C ALA A 33 -0.87 1.00 7.71
N VAL A 34 -1.87 0.26 8.18
CA VAL A 34 -3.24 0.73 8.43
C VAL A 34 -3.45 0.75 9.94
N SER A 35 -3.67 1.92 10.50
CA SER A 35 -3.84 2.09 11.95
C SER A 35 -5.10 1.40 12.45
N ARG A 36 -5.00 0.70 13.58
CA ARG A 36 -6.13 0.09 14.26
C ARG A 36 -6.89 1.13 15.06
N GLN A 37 -8.22 1.08 15.04
CA GLN A 37 -9.06 1.99 15.84
C GLN A 37 -9.01 1.68 17.33
N PHE A 38 -8.96 0.39 17.68
CA PHE A 38 -8.88 -0.08 19.05
C PHE A 38 -7.57 -0.83 19.23
N ARG A 39 -6.73 -0.35 20.14
CA ARG A 39 -5.45 -0.98 20.49
C ARG A 39 -5.49 -1.46 21.93
N LYS A 40 -4.87 -2.61 22.17
CA LYS A 40 -4.57 -3.09 23.53
C LYS A 40 -3.13 -2.76 23.85
N GLU A 41 -2.85 -2.54 25.12
CA GLU A 41 -1.49 -2.30 25.59
C GLU A 41 -0.60 -3.51 25.24
N GLY A 42 0.54 -3.25 24.61
CA GLY A 42 1.47 -4.28 24.13
C GLY A 42 1.17 -4.85 22.73
N GLU A 43 0.07 -4.46 22.07
CA GLU A 43 -0.20 -4.87 20.68
C GLU A 43 0.28 -3.83 19.63
N PRO A 44 0.59 -4.26 18.39
CA PRO A 44 0.92 -3.35 17.31
C PRO A 44 -0.21 -2.34 17.02
N ASP A 45 0.17 -1.08 16.79
CA ASP A 45 -0.76 0.02 16.48
C ASP A 45 -1.35 -0.07 15.05
N ALA A 46 -0.81 -0.92 14.19
CA ALA A 46 -1.18 -1.01 12.78
C ALA A 46 -1.16 -2.44 12.24
N ASP A 47 -2.04 -2.70 11.28
CA ASP A 47 -2.01 -3.86 10.41
C ASP A 47 -1.21 -3.55 9.14
N PHE A 48 -0.47 -4.56 8.65
CA PHE A 48 0.35 -4.45 7.45
C PHE A 48 -0.33 -5.19 6.31
N ILE A 49 -0.99 -4.45 5.43
CA ILE A 49 -1.82 -5.01 4.36
C ILE A 49 -1.06 -4.98 3.04
N ASN A 50 -0.93 -6.13 2.39
CA ASN A 50 -0.31 -6.24 1.07
C ASN A 50 -1.28 -5.80 0.00
N ILE A 51 -0.80 -4.91 -0.87
CA ILE A 51 -1.55 -4.30 -1.95
C ILE A 51 -0.90 -4.67 -3.29
N ILE A 52 -1.71 -5.06 -4.26
CA ILE A 52 -1.29 -5.41 -5.61
C ILE A 52 -2.03 -4.54 -6.63
N GLY A 53 -1.28 -3.74 -7.37
CA GLY A 53 -1.77 -3.01 -8.55
C GLY A 53 -1.36 -3.71 -9.83
N PHE A 54 -2.19 -3.62 -10.87
CA PHE A 54 -1.89 -4.15 -12.21
C PHE A 54 -1.91 -3.04 -13.28
N GLY A 55 -1.12 -3.22 -14.34
CA GLY A 55 -1.06 -2.33 -15.49
C GLY A 55 -0.82 -0.88 -15.08
N LYS A 56 -1.68 0.03 -15.56
CA LYS A 56 -1.59 1.47 -15.27
C LYS A 56 -1.65 1.79 -13.77
N ALA A 57 -2.36 1.01 -12.97
CA ALA A 57 -2.40 1.23 -11.52
C ALA A 57 -1.05 0.92 -10.86
N ALA A 58 -0.35 -0.11 -11.35
CA ALA A 58 1.00 -0.44 -10.89
C ALA A 58 2.00 0.68 -11.22
N GLU A 59 2.00 1.11 -12.49
CA GLU A 59 2.89 2.16 -13.00
C GLU A 59 2.62 3.51 -12.32
N PHE A 60 1.35 3.85 -12.10
CA PHE A 60 0.97 5.04 -11.35
C PHE A 60 1.50 5.00 -9.92
N ALA A 61 1.33 3.87 -9.22
CA ALA A 61 1.77 3.74 -7.84
C ALA A 61 3.29 3.90 -7.72
N GLU A 62 4.07 3.26 -8.60
CA GLU A 62 5.54 3.38 -8.60
C GLU A 62 6.01 4.82 -8.88
N LYS A 63 5.40 5.45 -9.88
CA LYS A 63 5.78 6.80 -10.29
C LYS A 63 5.50 7.83 -9.20
N TYR A 64 4.38 7.70 -8.48
CA TYR A 64 3.84 8.77 -7.66
C TYR A 64 3.78 8.51 -6.16
N PHE A 65 3.83 7.25 -5.71
CA PHE A 65 3.79 6.92 -4.29
C PHE A 65 5.18 6.60 -3.78
N LYS A 66 5.53 7.17 -2.63
CA LYS A 66 6.82 6.96 -1.96
C LYS A 66 6.61 6.44 -0.55
N LYS A 67 7.64 5.80 0.01
CA LYS A 67 7.68 5.37 1.41
C LYS A 67 7.21 6.49 2.35
N GLY A 68 6.37 6.14 3.32
CA GLY A 68 5.81 7.05 4.33
C GLY A 68 4.58 7.84 3.87
N GLN A 69 4.31 7.90 2.56
CA GLN A 69 3.17 8.64 2.03
C GLN A 69 1.85 7.98 2.41
N GLN A 70 0.88 8.80 2.82
CA GLN A 70 -0.46 8.34 3.14
C GLN A 70 -1.31 8.28 1.86
N ILE A 71 -1.97 7.15 1.64
CA ILE A 71 -2.84 6.94 0.47
C ILE A 71 -4.14 6.26 0.89
N VAL A 72 -5.16 6.43 0.06
CA VAL A 72 -6.37 5.61 0.09
C VAL A 72 -6.29 4.58 -1.02
N VAL A 73 -6.58 3.32 -0.69
CA VAL A 73 -6.73 2.22 -1.65
C VAL A 73 -8.15 1.70 -1.59
N VAL A 74 -8.76 1.54 -2.75
CA VAL A 74 -10.04 0.86 -2.94
C VAL A 74 -9.83 -0.34 -3.85
N GLY A 75 -10.35 -1.48 -3.46
CA GLY A 75 -10.13 -2.72 -4.19
C GLY A 75 -10.96 -3.87 -3.68
N ARG A 76 -10.42 -5.08 -3.84
CA ARG A 76 -11.03 -6.34 -3.40
C ARG A 76 -10.02 -7.22 -2.69
N LEU A 77 -10.49 -7.98 -1.71
CA LEU A 77 -9.64 -8.96 -1.02
C LEU A 77 -9.47 -10.21 -1.89
N GLN A 78 -8.26 -10.72 -1.98
CA GLN A 78 -7.94 -11.98 -2.65
C GLN A 78 -7.09 -12.84 -1.73
N VAL A 79 -7.55 -14.07 -1.48
CA VAL A 79 -6.78 -15.09 -0.78
C VAL A 79 -6.22 -16.05 -1.82
N ARG A 80 -4.90 -16.14 -1.87
CA ARG A 80 -4.17 -17.12 -2.67
C ARG A 80 -3.67 -18.23 -1.77
N ASN A 81 -3.50 -19.42 -2.34
CA ASN A 81 -2.80 -20.50 -1.67
C ASN A 81 -1.65 -20.97 -2.55
N TYR A 82 -0.56 -21.36 -1.93
CA TYR A 82 0.54 -22.06 -2.59
C TYR A 82 1.01 -23.19 -1.67
N GLU A 83 1.51 -24.25 -2.27
CA GLU A 83 2.14 -25.36 -1.57
C GLU A 83 3.64 -25.08 -1.47
N ASN A 84 4.20 -25.18 -0.27
CA ASN A 84 5.65 -25.12 -0.12
C ASN A 84 6.29 -26.47 -0.47
N GLU A 85 7.62 -26.52 -0.52
CA GLU A 85 8.37 -27.74 -0.85
C GLU A 85 8.09 -28.92 0.10
N GLU A 86 7.56 -28.64 1.30
CA GLU A 86 7.17 -29.63 2.32
C GLU A 86 5.73 -30.14 2.18
N GLY A 87 4.98 -29.71 1.15
CA GLY A 87 3.59 -30.10 0.93
C GLY A 87 2.56 -29.35 1.79
N ARG A 88 2.96 -28.31 2.52
CA ARG A 88 2.06 -27.49 3.35
C ARG A 88 1.43 -26.38 2.54
N LYS A 89 0.10 -26.29 2.60
CA LYS A 89 -0.68 -25.19 2.02
C LYS A 89 -0.53 -23.92 2.85
N ASN A 90 0.05 -22.89 2.24
CA ASN A 90 0.18 -21.55 2.82
C ASN A 90 -0.86 -20.63 2.19
N PHE A 91 -1.54 -19.85 3.02
CA PHE A 91 -2.51 -18.86 2.56
C PHE A 91 -1.88 -17.47 2.58
N PHE A 92 -2.12 -16.71 1.51
CA PHE A 92 -1.63 -15.35 1.36
C PHE A 92 -2.81 -14.44 1.03
N THR A 93 -3.03 -13.43 1.87
CA THR A 93 -4.13 -12.47 1.71
C THR A 93 -3.59 -11.15 1.18
N GLU A 94 -4.16 -10.68 0.08
CA GLU A 94 -3.77 -9.45 -0.61
C GLU A 94 -5.02 -8.63 -0.95
N VAL A 95 -4.83 -7.32 -1.13
CA VAL A 95 -5.85 -6.44 -1.73
C VAL A 95 -5.45 -6.13 -3.15
N ILE A 96 -6.30 -6.48 -4.11
CA ILE A 96 -6.14 -6.08 -5.50
C ILE A 96 -6.77 -4.71 -5.70
N VAL A 97 -5.97 -3.74 -6.14
CA VAL A 97 -6.39 -2.34 -6.31
C VAL A 97 -7.25 -2.18 -7.54
N ASP A 98 -8.36 -1.47 -7.37
CA ASP A 98 -9.18 -0.92 -8.45
C ASP A 98 -8.93 0.59 -8.58
N GLU A 99 -8.89 1.31 -7.46
CA GLU A 99 -8.66 2.76 -7.40
C GLU A 99 -7.70 3.10 -6.25
N GLN A 100 -6.90 4.15 -6.44
CA GLN A 100 -5.96 4.62 -5.43
C GLN A 100 -5.83 6.15 -5.49
N TYR A 101 -5.77 6.77 -4.33
CA TYR A 101 -5.81 8.23 -4.18
C TYR A 101 -4.74 8.70 -3.22
N PHE A 102 -4.20 9.88 -3.47
CA PHE A 102 -3.41 10.59 -2.46
C PHE A 102 -4.32 10.91 -1.26
N ALA A 103 -3.89 10.55 -0.06
CA ALA A 103 -4.49 11.07 1.16
C ALA A 103 -3.60 12.23 1.62
N GLY A 104 -4.18 13.42 1.69
CA GLY A 104 -3.44 14.68 1.78
C GLY A 104 -2.19 14.65 2.67
N ASN A 105 -1.11 15.26 2.18
CA ASN A 105 0.04 15.53 3.01
C ASN A 105 -0.40 16.43 4.15
N LYS A 106 -0.18 16.00 5.40
CA LYS A 106 0.05 16.96 6.47
C LYS A 106 1.32 17.69 6.04
N LYS A 107 1.17 18.80 5.31
CA LYS A 107 2.26 19.76 5.12
C LYS A 107 2.78 20.01 6.53
N ASP A 108 4.03 19.65 6.77
CA ASP A 108 4.77 20.11 7.93
C ASP A 108 4.66 21.64 7.96
N LYS A 109 3.82 22.14 8.87
CA LYS A 109 3.89 23.52 9.34
C LYS A 109 5.11 23.60 10.26
N SER A 110 6.28 23.75 9.65
CA SER A 110 7.55 24.09 10.30
C SER A 110 8.52 24.40 9.15
N SER A 111 8.96 25.63 8.87
CA SER A 111 9.19 26.79 9.72
C SER A 111 9.27 28.04 8.83
N ASP A 112 8.27 28.91 8.90
CA ASP A 112 8.39 30.32 8.50
C ASP A 112 8.98 31.06 9.70
N GLY A 113 10.31 31.19 9.71
CA GLY A 113 11.08 31.76 10.80
C GLY A 113 11.62 33.13 10.45
N GLY A 114 10.90 34.17 10.86
CA GLY A 114 11.47 35.44 11.32
C GLY A 114 11.81 36.47 10.25
N ASN A 115 10.84 37.30 9.88
CA ASN A 115 11.14 38.66 9.44
C ASN A 115 11.03 39.57 10.68
N GLU A 116 12.17 39.95 11.26
CA GLU A 116 12.25 40.96 12.31
C GLU A 116 13.12 42.13 11.86
N VAL A 117 12.53 43.31 12.05
CA VAL A 117 12.89 44.66 11.64
C VAL A 117 14.30 45.08 12.08
N LYS A 118 15.02 45.80 11.20
CA LYS A 118 15.79 47.00 11.56
C LYS A 118 15.63 48.07 10.50
#